data_AF-A0A0T5PKV6-F1
#
_entry.id   AF-A0A0T5PKV6-F1
#
_cell.length_a   1.000
_cell.length_b   1.000
_cell.length_c   1.000
_cell.angle_alpha   90.00
_cell.angle_beta   90.00
_cell.angle_gamma   90.00
#
_symmetry.space_group_name_H-M   'P 1'
#
loop_
_entity.id
_entity.type
_entity.pdbx_description
1 polymer ?
#
loop_
_entity_poly.entity_id
_entity_poly.type
_entity_poly.pdbx_seq_one_letter_code
_entity_poly.pdbx_strand_id
1 'polypeptide(L)'
;MNAKAAYPSIDDLVGLTLFQRFEGGAVYTQENNGKYCVIIDESSIASLLPPEELDDIELIKVLEFNTEQERSAYLLTRFDKGP
;
A
#
# COMPACT_ATOMS: atom_id res chain seq x y z
N MET A 1 28.45 0.40 0.71
CA MET A 1 27.42 1.18 1.43
C MET A 1 26.08 0.70 0.89
N ASN A 2 25.30 0.00 1.71
CA ASN A 2 24.02 -0.58 1.31
C ASN A 2 23.05 0.55 0.96
N ALA A 3 22.51 0.53 -0.26
CA ALA A 3 21.34 1.32 -0.59
C ALA A 3 20.18 0.78 0.25
N LYS A 4 19.92 1.41 1.40
CA LYS A 4 18.65 1.24 2.13
C LYS A 4 17.60 1.68 1.12
N ALA A 5 16.84 0.74 0.56
CA ALA A 5 15.78 1.04 -0.39
C ALA A 5 14.89 2.07 0.31
N ALA A 6 14.88 3.30 -0.21
CA ALA A 6 13.97 4.31 0.27
C ALA A 6 12.57 3.75 0.00
N TYR A 7 11.83 3.44 1.06
CA TYR A 7 10.42 3.13 0.93
C TYR A 7 9.79 4.31 0.18
N PRO A 8 9.10 4.08 -0.94
CA PRO A 8 8.44 5.17 -1.63
C PRO A 8 7.48 5.83 -0.63
N SER A 9 7.68 7.12 -0.36
CA SER A 9 6.72 7.85 0.45
C SER A 9 5.42 7.92 -0.34
N ILE A 10 4.28 7.88 0.33
CA ILE A 10 3.00 7.95 -0.40
C ILE A 10 2.90 9.22 -1.26
N ASP A 11 3.61 10.27 -0.88
CA ASP A 11 3.77 11.53 -1.61
C ASP A 11 4.49 11.38 -2.97
N ASP A 12 5.34 10.35 -3.13
CA ASP A 12 6.01 10.03 -4.40
C ASP A 12 5.07 9.30 -5.38
N LEU A 13 3.91 8.82 -4.90
CA LEU A 13 2.93 8.08 -5.67
C LEU A 13 1.82 9.03 -6.16
N VAL A 14 2.08 9.69 -7.30
CA VAL A 14 1.11 10.62 -7.91
C VAL A 14 -0.07 9.86 -8.51
N GLY A 15 -1.30 10.32 -8.26
CA GLY A 15 -2.51 9.76 -8.90
C GLY A 15 -3.13 8.56 -8.17
N LEU A 16 -2.89 8.42 -6.86
CA LEU A 16 -3.56 7.43 -6.04
C LEU A 16 -5.07 7.69 -5.92
N THR A 17 -5.84 6.61 -6.03
CA THR A 17 -7.29 6.60 -5.74
C THR A 17 -7.53 5.79 -4.48
N LEU A 18 -8.14 6.40 -3.46
CA LEU A 18 -8.51 5.71 -2.22
C LEU A 18 -9.54 4.61 -2.52
N PHE A 19 -9.23 3.38 -2.14
CA PHE A 19 -10.13 2.23 -2.24
C PHE A 19 -10.91 2.04 -0.94
N GLN A 20 -10.22 1.95 0.20
CA GLN A 20 -10.84 1.73 1.51
C GLN A 20 -9.93 2.22 2.65
N ARG A 21 -10.53 2.57 3.79
CA ARG A 21 -9.83 2.82 5.06
C ARG A 21 -10.09 1.68 6.05
N PHE A 22 -9.10 1.40 6.89
CA PHE A 22 -9.20 0.41 7.97
C PHE A 22 -8.46 0.92 9.21
N GLU A 23 -8.62 0.22 10.33
CA GLU A 23 -7.89 0.55 11.55
C GLU A 23 -6.39 0.29 11.35
N GLY A 24 -5.59 1.35 11.42
CA GLY A 24 -4.15 1.30 11.17
C GLY A 24 -3.72 1.75 9.78
N GLY A 25 -4.65 2.06 8.85
CA GLY A 25 -4.23 2.45 7.51
C GLY A 25 -5.30 2.67 6.45
N ALA A 26 -4.84 2.71 5.20
CA ALA A 26 -5.67 2.82 4.01
C ALA A 26 -5.12 2.01 2.84
N VAL A 27 -6.03 1.61 1.96
CA VAL A 27 -5.72 0.94 0.70
C VAL A 27 -6.00 1.91 -0.43
N TYR A 28 -5.03 2.06 -1.33
CA TYR A 28 -5.13 2.87 -2.53
C TYR A 28 -4.91 2.01 -3.77
N THR A 29 -5.39 2.51 -4.89
CA THR A 29 -5.13 1.96 -6.21
C THR A 29 -4.47 3.02 -7.08
N GLN A 30 -3.64 2.55 -8.01
CA GLN A 30 -3.02 3.39 -9.03
C GLN A 30 -3.05 2.66 -10.35
N GLU A 31 -3.05 3.42 -11.44
CA GLU A 31 -2.73 2.92 -12.77
C GLU A 31 -1.63 3.80 -13.35
N ASN A 32 -0.53 3.19 -13.78
CA ASN A 32 0.59 3.91 -14.39
C ASN A 32 1.20 3.06 -15.52
N ASN A 33 1.27 3.62 -16.73
CA ASN A 33 1.87 2.97 -17.90
C ASN A 33 1.38 1.53 -18.16
N GLY A 34 0.08 1.27 -17.97
CA GLY A 34 -0.51 -0.06 -18.15
C GLY A 34 -0.22 -1.06 -17.03
N LYS A 35 0.35 -0.61 -15.91
CA LYS A 35 0.46 -1.36 -14.66
C LYS A 35 -0.63 -0.92 -13.70
N TYR A 36 -1.19 -1.89 -12.99
CA TYR A 36 -2.26 -1.68 -12.02
C TYR A 36 -1.70 -1.97 -10.65
N CYS A 37 -1.73 -1.00 -9.74
CA CYS A 37 -1.12 -1.14 -8.42
C CYS A 37 -2.16 -1.13 -7.31
N VAL A 38 -1.87 -1.86 -6.24
CA VAL A 38 -2.49 -1.71 -4.92
C VAL A 38 -1.42 -1.25 -3.95
N ILE A 39 -1.72 -0.18 -3.22
CA ILE A 39 -0.86 0.36 -2.19
C ILE A 39 -1.57 0.16 -0.86
N ILE A 40 -0.92 -0.54 0.06
CA ILE A 40 -1.39 -0.71 1.43
C ILE A 40 -0.51 0.16 2.30
N ASP A 41 -1.08 1.20 2.86
CA ASP A 41 -0.42 2.15 3.74
C ASP A 41 -0.87 1.92 5.18
N GLU A 42 0.02 1.31 5.96
CA GLU A 42 -0.15 1.02 7.39
C GLU A 42 0.59 2.06 8.26
N SER A 43 1.09 3.16 7.68
CA SER A 43 1.93 4.15 8.38
C SER A 43 1.24 4.82 9.57
N SER A 44 -0.10 4.75 9.67
CA SER A 44 -0.81 5.26 10.84
C SER A 44 -0.42 4.51 12.13
N ILE A 45 0.00 3.24 12.03
CA ILE A 45 0.49 2.46 13.18
C ILE A 45 1.85 2.96 13.69
N ALA A 46 2.61 3.69 12.87
CA ALA A 46 3.97 4.11 13.22
C ALA A 46 4.00 4.98 14.49
N SER A 47 2.93 5.75 14.72
CA SER A 47 2.76 6.57 15.92
C SER A 47 2.59 5.79 17.22
N LEU A 48 2.28 4.49 17.12
CA LEU A 48 2.01 3.59 18.24
C LEU A 48 3.20 2.69 18.58
N LEU A 49 4.20 2.62 17.71
CA LEU A 49 5.36 1.74 17.86
C LEU A 49 6.59 2.54 18.27
N PRO A 50 7.47 1.96 19.09
CA PRO A 50 8.72 2.60 19.43
C PRO A 50 9.67 2.62 18.21
N PRO A 51 10.60 3.60 18.12
CA PRO A 51 11.45 3.79 16.94
C PRO A 51 12.25 2.56 16.53
N GLU A 52 12.72 1.78 17.50
CA GLU A 52 13.47 0.54 17.26
C GLU A 52 12.66 -0.54 16.54
N GLU A 53 11.33 -0.53 16.66
CA GLU A 53 10.46 -1.46 15.94
C GLU A 53 10.16 -0.97 14.52
N LEU A 54 10.20 0.34 14.27
CA LEU A 54 9.92 0.91 12.94
C LEU A 54 11.02 0.62 11.92
N ASP A 55 12.27 0.44 12.37
CA ASP A 55 13.42 0.26 11.48
C ASP A 55 13.34 -1.02 10.64
N ASP A 56 12.63 -2.05 11.12
CA ASP A 56 12.50 -3.36 10.48
C ASP A 56 11.09 -3.61 9.89
N ILE A 57 10.18 -2.62 9.96
CA ILE A 57 8.79 -2.77 9.51
C ILE A 57 8.57 -2.06 8.16
N GLU A 58 8.10 -2.84 7.18
CA GLU A 58 7.57 -2.31 5.93
C GLU A 58 6.11 -1.85 6.13
N LEU A 59 5.93 -0.55 6.33
CA LEU A 59 4.62 0.09 6.55
C LEU A 59 3.84 0.38 5.27
N ILE A 60 4.53 0.51 4.14
CA ILE A 60 3.92 0.78 2.84
C ILE A 60 4.27 -0.38 1.92
N LYS A 61 3.26 -1.09 1.45
CA LYS A 61 3.41 -2.21 0.50
C LYS A 61 2.81 -1.81 -0.83
N VAL A 62 3.56 -2.03 -1.90
CA VAL A 62 3.10 -1.81 -3.28
C VAL A 62 3.05 -3.14 -4.01
N LEU A 63 1.86 -3.50 -4.49
CA LEU A 63 1.61 -4.72 -5.25
C LEU A 63 1.25 -4.33 -6.67
N GLU A 64 2.00 -4.85 -7.63
CA GLU A 64 1.78 -4.61 -9.06
C GLU A 64 1.07 -5.79 -9.72
N PHE A 65 0.16 -5.46 -10.64
CA PHE A 65 -0.61 -6.39 -11.43
C PHE A 65 -0.50 -6.03 -12.91
N ASN A 66 -0.63 -7.04 -13.78
CA ASN A 66 -0.54 -6.83 -15.22
C ASN A 66 -1.89 -6.44 -15.83
N THR A 67 -3.00 -6.72 -15.12
CA THR A 67 -4.36 -6.40 -15.57
C THR A 67 -5.21 -5.80 -14.46
N GLU A 68 -6.20 -5.01 -14.85
CA GLU A 68 -7.19 -4.45 -13.93
C GLU A 68 -7.96 -5.56 -13.20
N GLN A 69 -8.26 -6.66 -13.90
CA GLN A 69 -9.00 -7.79 -13.37
C GLN A 69 -8.24 -8.50 -12.25
N GLU A 70 -6.93 -8.72 -12.41
CA GLU A 70 -6.07 -9.29 -11.36
C GLU A 70 -6.05 -8.40 -10.11
N ARG A 71 -5.85 -7.09 -10.28
CA ARG A 71 -5.90 -6.10 -9.18
C ARG A 71 -7.24 -6.15 -8.45
N SER A 72 -8.34 -6.14 -9.22
CA SER A 72 -9.70 -6.11 -8.67
C SER A 72 -10.04 -7.41 -7.94
N ALA A 73 -9.63 -8.57 -8.47
CA ALA A 73 -9.81 -9.86 -7.80
C ALA A 73 -9.06 -9.93 -6.46
N TYR A 74 -7.83 -9.38 -6.41
CA TYR A 74 -7.08 -9.25 -5.16
C TYR A 74 -7.81 -8.38 -4.13
N LEU A 75 -8.26 -7.19 -4.55
CA LEU A 75 -8.98 -6.26 -3.67
C LEU A 75 -10.26 -6.88 -3.09
N LEU A 76 -11.07 -7.53 -3.93
CA LEU A 76 -12.28 -8.22 -3.49
C LEU A 76 -11.96 -9.36 -2.53
N THR A 77 -10.96 -10.19 -2.83
CA THR A 77 -10.60 -11.33 -1.96
C THR A 77 -10.07 -10.87 -0.60
N ARG A 78 -9.31 -9.76 -0.57
CA ARG A 78 -8.56 -9.35 0.62
C ARG A 78 -9.31 -8.37 1.51
N PHE A 79 -10.11 -7.49 0.90
CA PHE A 79 -10.68 -6.32 1.57
C PHE A 79 -12.21 -6.24 1.47
N ASP A 80 -12.82 -6.89 0.47
CA ASP A 80 -14.27 -7.03 0.41
C ASP A 80 -14.71 -8.21 1.29
N LYS A 81 -14.72 -7.98 2.60
CA LYS A 81 -15.53 -8.81 3.49
C LYS A 81 -16.96 -8.31 3.34
N GLY A 82 -17.75 -9.04 2.56
CA GLY A 82 -19.18 -8.80 2.39
C GLY A 82 -19.90 -8.58 3.74
N PRO A 83 -21.11 -7.98 3.70
CA PRO A 83 -21.84 -7.51 4.87
C PRO A 83 -22.04 -8.56 5.97
#